data_AF-A0A914Z9J1-F1
#
_entry.id   AF-A0A914Z9J1-F1
#
_cell.length_a   1.000
_cell.length_b   1.000
_cell.length_c   1.000
_cell.angle_alpha   90.00
_cell.angle_beta   90.00
_cell.angle_gamma   90.00
#
_symmetry.space_group_name_H-M   'P 1'
#
loop_
_entity.id
_entity.type
_entity.pdbx_description
1 polymer ?
#
loop_
_entity_poly.entity_id
_entity_poly.type
_entity_poly.pdbx_seq_one_letter_code
_entity_poly.pdbx_strand_id
1 'polypeptide(L)'
;MNRIFSKLHVGSLIQSNAIYSRDLASATLITQTKAKLPKPTPNAFALFLKTKFRKGTSMVGLAKEWKSSSDKEKKKFTEEAAKLRKEAIAQFEKLPKKEQQEQLVEAAKSRADLKNSRAYYQFLKDTNCPTPALNAIAIFSQEKYRANRLRHFFAYNAVEEFQNLSEEEKKPYVEKFNQQAEAYKSAYEKWYKDHGEDYEKLKK
;
A
#
# COMPACT_ATOMS: atom_id res chain seq x y z
N MET A 1 22.86 -5.46 35.96
CA MET A 1 22.66 -6.41 34.84
C MET A 1 21.28 -6.16 34.26
N ASN A 2 21.21 -5.90 32.94
CA ASN A 2 20.08 -6.11 32.01
C ASN A 2 20.20 -5.12 30.85
N ARG A 3 21.13 -5.40 29.93
CA ARG A 3 21.10 -4.88 28.56
C ARG A 3 20.23 -5.84 27.75
N ILE A 4 18.98 -5.45 27.49
CA ILE A 4 18.15 -6.06 26.46
C ILE A 4 17.69 -4.93 25.54
N PHE A 5 18.63 -4.39 24.74
CA PHE A 5 18.26 -3.68 23.53
C PHE A 5 18.21 -4.72 22.41
N SER A 6 17.04 -5.31 22.22
CA SER A 6 16.75 -6.14 21.06
C SER A 6 16.86 -5.28 19.80
N LYS A 7 17.72 -5.71 18.87
CA LYS A 7 17.89 -5.18 17.51
C LYS A 7 16.52 -4.92 16.87
N LEU A 8 16.11 -3.65 16.82
CA LEU A 8 14.97 -3.18 16.03
C LEU A 8 15.30 -3.40 14.55
N HIS A 9 14.74 -4.47 13.99
CA HIS A 9 14.72 -4.68 12.55
C HIS A 9 13.97 -3.50 11.91
N VAL A 10 14.61 -2.84 10.94
CA VAL A 10 14.09 -1.73 10.12
C VAL A 10 12.74 -2.07 9.45
N GLY A 11 12.35 -3.35 9.39
CA GLY A 11 11.03 -3.80 8.95
C GLY A 11 9.84 -3.36 9.82
N SER A 12 10.06 -2.98 11.08
CA SER A 12 8.98 -2.55 12.01
C SER A 12 8.45 -1.12 11.72
N LEU A 13 9.26 -0.26 11.09
CA LEU A 13 8.86 1.10 10.71
C LEU A 13 7.85 1.13 9.55
N ILE A 14 7.84 0.09 8.70
CA ILE A 14 6.87 -0.03 7.60
C ILE A 14 5.46 -0.33 8.15
N GLN A 15 5.35 -1.07 9.27
CA GLN A 15 4.05 -1.34 9.89
C GLN A 15 3.46 -0.12 10.61
N SER A 16 4.29 0.77 11.16
CA SER A 16 3.79 2.00 11.80
C SER A 16 3.29 3.03 10.77
N ASN A 17 3.86 3.05 9.56
CA ASN A 17 3.35 3.83 8.44
C ASN A 17 2.12 3.21 7.74
N ALA A 18 1.70 2.00 8.11
CA ALA A 18 0.44 1.41 7.63
C ALA A 18 -0.80 2.21 8.12
N ILE A 19 -0.63 3.03 9.16
CA ILE A 19 -1.72 3.74 9.84
C ILE A 19 -2.16 5.00 9.07
N TYR A 20 -1.29 5.57 8.23
CA TYR A 20 -1.69 6.58 7.23
C TYR A 20 -2.18 5.96 5.91
N SER A 21 -2.29 4.63 5.84
CA SER A 21 -2.50 3.94 4.57
C SER A 21 -3.57 2.85 4.61
N ARG A 22 -4.65 2.98 5.38
CA ARG A 22 -5.82 2.11 5.11
C ARG A 22 -6.37 2.32 3.68
N ASP A 23 -6.35 3.56 3.19
CA ASP A 23 -6.66 3.87 1.77
C ASP A 23 -5.43 3.79 0.85
N LEU A 24 -4.23 4.16 1.31
CA LEU A 24 -3.01 4.09 0.52
C LEU A 24 -2.46 2.67 0.35
N ALA A 25 -2.66 1.74 1.28
CA ALA A 25 -2.24 0.33 1.17
C ALA A 25 -3.12 -0.38 0.14
N SER A 26 -4.43 -0.09 0.13
CA SER A 26 -5.33 -0.53 -0.95
C SER A 26 -4.89 -0.02 -2.33
N ALA A 27 -4.31 1.19 -2.39
CA ALA A 27 -3.78 1.80 -3.62
C ALA A 27 -2.34 1.36 -3.99
N THR A 28 -1.48 1.02 -3.02
CA THR A 28 -0.09 0.58 -3.24
C THR A 28 0.06 -0.94 -3.40
N LEU A 29 -0.91 -1.73 -2.90
CA LEU A 29 -1.06 -3.15 -3.24
C LEU A 29 -1.36 -3.37 -4.74
N ILE A 30 -1.70 -2.32 -5.49
CA ILE A 30 -1.93 -2.39 -6.93
C ILE A 30 -0.60 -2.42 -7.72
N THR A 31 0.54 -2.07 -7.13
CA THR A 31 1.75 -1.75 -7.93
C THR A 31 2.95 -2.68 -7.83
N GLN A 32 2.95 -3.76 -7.04
CA GLN A 32 4.09 -4.70 -7.03
C GLN A 32 3.66 -6.15 -6.88
N THR A 33 2.94 -6.68 -7.87
CA THR A 33 3.02 -8.12 -8.12
C THR A 33 4.47 -8.41 -8.53
N LYS A 34 5.24 -9.11 -7.68
CA LYS A 34 6.59 -9.59 -8.00
C LYS A 34 6.62 -10.54 -9.21
N ALA A 35 5.45 -10.97 -9.67
CA ALA A 35 5.26 -11.80 -10.84
C ALA A 35 6.04 -11.25 -12.05
N LYS A 36 6.95 -12.06 -12.59
CA LYS A 36 7.74 -11.76 -13.79
C LYS A 36 6.92 -11.78 -15.09
N LEU A 37 5.60 -11.67 -15.01
CA LEU A 37 4.78 -11.58 -16.22
C LEU A 37 5.14 -10.33 -17.03
N PRO A 38 4.88 -10.35 -18.35
CA PRO A 38 4.81 -9.14 -19.13
C PRO A 38 3.85 -8.18 -18.42
N LYS A 39 4.35 -6.97 -18.10
CA LYS A 39 3.51 -5.94 -17.49
C LYS A 39 2.29 -5.73 -18.38
N PRO A 40 1.07 -5.58 -17.81
CA PRO A 40 -0.12 -5.34 -18.61
C PRO A 40 0.13 -4.15 -19.53
N THR A 41 -0.08 -4.34 -20.84
CA THR A 41 0.14 -3.28 -21.80
C THR A 41 -0.91 -2.18 -21.58
N PRO A 42 -0.52 -0.91 -21.69
CA PRO A 42 -1.44 0.20 -21.49
C PRO A 42 -2.56 0.11 -22.54
N ASN A 43 -3.81 0.28 -22.10
CA ASN A 43 -4.94 0.43 -23.01
C ASN A 43 -4.90 1.82 -23.68
N ALA A 44 -5.77 2.04 -24.67
CA ALA A 44 -5.80 3.28 -25.45
C ALA A 44 -5.92 4.55 -24.58
N PHE A 45 -6.78 4.51 -23.55
CA PHE A 45 -6.93 5.64 -22.63
C PHE A 45 -5.70 5.85 -21.76
N ALA A 46 -5.06 4.78 -21.28
CA ALA A 46 -3.82 4.87 -20.51
C ALA A 46 -2.67 5.45 -21.35
N LEU A 47 -2.60 5.11 -22.65
CA LEU A 47 -1.66 5.74 -23.57
C LEU A 47 -1.98 7.22 -23.77
N PHE A 48 -3.25 7.56 -23.99
CA PHE A 48 -3.68 8.95 -24.06
C PHE A 48 -3.26 9.73 -22.82
N LEU A 49 -3.57 9.22 -21.63
CA LEU A 49 -3.15 9.82 -20.36
C LEU A 49 -1.64 9.96 -20.30
N LYS A 50 -0.86 8.93 -20.62
CA LYS A 50 0.61 8.99 -20.62
C LYS A 50 1.15 10.09 -21.55
N THR A 51 0.50 10.33 -22.69
CA THR A 51 0.92 11.38 -23.64
C THR A 51 0.50 12.80 -23.22
N LYS A 52 -0.65 12.95 -22.56
CA LYS A 52 -1.25 14.26 -22.24
C LYS A 52 -1.03 14.70 -20.80
N PHE A 53 -0.65 13.78 -19.91
CA PHE A 53 -0.40 14.08 -18.51
C PHE A 53 0.82 14.98 -18.36
N ARG A 54 0.61 16.18 -17.80
CA ARG A 54 1.64 17.16 -17.46
C ARG A 54 1.47 17.59 -16.01
N LYS A 55 2.52 18.19 -15.42
CA LYS A 55 2.44 18.73 -14.06
C LYS A 55 1.33 19.79 -14.00
N GLY A 56 0.38 19.61 -13.09
CA GLY A 56 -0.79 20.51 -12.93
C GLY A 56 -2.03 20.09 -13.73
N THR A 57 -1.95 19.05 -14.56
CA THR A 57 -3.13 18.55 -15.30
C THR A 57 -4.05 17.74 -14.39
N SER A 58 -5.35 18.06 -14.39
CA SER A 58 -6.37 17.27 -13.68
C SER A 58 -6.72 15.99 -14.43
N MET A 59 -6.71 14.85 -13.73
CA MET A 59 -7.17 13.55 -14.26
C MET A 59 -8.62 13.61 -14.74
N VAL A 60 -9.48 14.37 -14.06
CA VAL A 60 -10.88 14.56 -14.44
C VAL A 60 -10.97 15.34 -15.76
N GLY A 61 -10.11 16.35 -15.94
CA GLY A 61 -10.01 17.11 -17.18
C GLY A 61 -9.62 16.23 -18.37
N LEU A 62 -8.57 15.42 -18.21
CA LEU A 62 -8.13 14.48 -19.26
C LEU A 62 -9.18 13.41 -19.58
N ALA A 63 -9.92 12.92 -18.59
CA ALA A 63 -11.00 11.97 -18.83
C ALA A 63 -12.14 12.60 -19.65
N LYS A 64 -12.46 13.88 -19.42
CA LYS A 64 -13.42 14.63 -20.23
C LYS A 64 -12.89 14.84 -21.66
N GLU A 65 -11.63 15.28 -21.79
CA GLU A 65 -10.96 15.47 -23.09
C GLU A 65 -11.03 14.18 -23.92
N TRP A 66 -10.65 13.03 -23.34
CA TRP A 66 -10.74 11.73 -24.00
C TRP A 66 -12.16 11.39 -24.44
N LYS A 67 -13.19 11.65 -23.62
CA LYS A 67 -14.57 11.40 -24.00
C LYS A 67 -14.98 12.24 -25.20
N SER A 68 -14.58 13.51 -25.24
CA SER A 68 -14.81 14.43 -26.36
C SER A 68 -13.87 14.26 -27.56
N SER A 69 -12.80 13.47 -27.45
CA SER A 69 -11.88 13.22 -28.55
C SER A 69 -12.59 12.55 -29.73
N SER A 70 -12.18 12.96 -30.93
CA SER A 70 -12.66 12.36 -32.18
C SER A 70 -12.35 10.87 -32.26
N ASP A 71 -13.15 10.13 -33.02
CA ASP A 71 -12.91 8.69 -33.24
C ASP A 71 -11.58 8.44 -33.93
N LYS A 72 -11.14 9.36 -34.81
CA LYS A 72 -9.82 9.29 -35.44
C LYS A 72 -8.70 9.34 -34.41
N GLU A 73 -8.80 10.22 -33.41
CA GLU A 73 -7.82 10.33 -32.32
C GLU A 73 -7.84 9.08 -31.43
N LYS A 74 -9.03 8.61 -31.03
CA LYS A 74 -9.19 7.38 -30.22
C LYS A 74 -8.66 6.15 -30.96
N LYS A 75 -8.90 6.06 -32.27
CA LYS A 75 -8.42 4.96 -33.12
C LYS A 75 -6.90 4.88 -33.13
N LYS A 76 -6.19 6.02 -33.21
CA LYS A 76 -4.72 6.07 -33.12
C LYS A 76 -4.20 5.38 -31.85
N PHE A 77 -4.72 5.76 -30.68
CA PHE A 77 -4.29 5.15 -29.41
C PHE A 77 -4.72 3.69 -29.27
N THR A 78 -5.85 3.32 -29.90
CA THR A 78 -6.33 1.93 -29.91
C THR A 78 -5.42 1.03 -30.75
N GLU A 79 -5.01 1.48 -31.93
CA GLU A 79 -4.07 0.77 -32.80
C GLU A 79 -2.70 0.63 -32.14
N GLU A 80 -2.21 1.70 -31.50
CA GLU A 80 -0.96 1.69 -30.76
C GLU A 80 -1.00 0.71 -29.58
N ALA A 81 -2.08 0.72 -28.78
CA ALA A 81 -2.28 -0.24 -27.69
C ALA A 81 -2.33 -1.69 -28.20
N ALA A 82 -2.98 -1.92 -29.35
CA ALA A 82 -3.05 -3.23 -29.99
C ALA A 82 -1.66 -3.70 -30.46
N LYS A 83 -0.85 -2.81 -31.04
CA LYS A 83 0.53 -3.10 -31.44
C LYS A 83 1.39 -3.50 -30.24
N LEU A 84 1.37 -2.69 -29.17
CA LEU A 84 2.10 -3.00 -27.93
C LEU A 84 1.67 -4.34 -27.33
N ARG A 85 0.37 -4.66 -27.35
CA ARG A 85 -0.14 -5.94 -26.89
C ARG A 85 0.39 -7.11 -27.72
N LYS A 86 0.40 -6.99 -29.05
CA LYS A 86 0.96 -8.03 -29.93
C LYS A 86 2.45 -8.24 -29.67
N GLU A 87 3.21 -7.16 -29.52
CA GLU A 87 4.65 -7.23 -29.20
C GLU A 87 4.90 -7.91 -27.86
N ALA A 88 4.11 -7.59 -26.81
CA ALA A 88 4.24 -8.22 -25.50
C ALA A 88 3.89 -9.72 -25.54
N ILE A 89 2.87 -10.12 -26.29
CA ILE A 89 2.53 -11.54 -26.49
C ILE A 89 3.66 -12.25 -27.22
N ALA A 90 4.17 -11.69 -28.32
CA ALA A 90 5.28 -12.28 -29.07
C ALA A 90 6.56 -12.40 -28.23
N GLN A 91 6.84 -11.43 -27.35
CA GLN A 91 7.95 -11.52 -26.40
C GLN A 91 7.75 -12.64 -25.36
N PHE A 92 6.53 -12.81 -24.86
CA PHE A 92 6.19 -13.90 -23.94
C PHE A 92 6.30 -15.27 -24.61
N GLU A 93 5.82 -15.41 -25.85
CA GLU A 93 5.88 -16.65 -26.62
C GLU A 93 7.30 -17.08 -26.98
N LYS A 94 8.25 -16.14 -27.05
CA LYS A 94 9.69 -16.43 -27.24
C LYS A 94 10.33 -17.08 -26.01
N LEU A 95 9.71 -17.00 -24.84
CA LEU A 95 10.25 -17.64 -23.63
C LEU A 95 10.12 -19.16 -23.72
N PRO A 96 11.04 -19.94 -23.09
CA PRO A 96 10.86 -21.38 -22.94
C PRO A 96 9.51 -21.73 -22.29
N LYS A 97 8.87 -22.82 -22.72
CA LYS A 97 7.56 -23.27 -22.17
C LYS A 97 7.55 -23.38 -20.64
N LYS A 98 8.66 -23.83 -20.05
CA LYS A 98 8.83 -23.92 -18.59
C LYS A 98 8.71 -22.54 -17.93
N GLU A 99 9.40 -21.54 -18.47
CA GLU A 99 9.34 -20.16 -17.95
C GLU A 99 7.97 -19.52 -18.15
N GLN A 100 7.32 -19.78 -19.29
CA GLN A 100 5.94 -19.33 -19.51
C GLN A 100 5.01 -19.89 -18.43
N GLN A 101 5.10 -21.20 -18.14
CA GLN A 101 4.29 -21.85 -17.12
C GLN A 101 4.58 -21.31 -15.72
N GLU A 102 5.85 -21.13 -15.36
CA GLU A 102 6.26 -20.56 -14.07
C GLU A 102 5.67 -19.16 -13.88
N GLN A 103 5.74 -18.29 -14.90
CA GLN A 103 5.16 -16.95 -14.82
C GLN A 103 3.63 -16.98 -14.70
N LEU A 104 2.94 -17.89 -15.38
CA LEU A 104 1.49 -18.04 -15.27
C LEU A 104 1.08 -18.52 -13.87
N VAL A 105 1.79 -19.49 -13.30
CA VAL A 105 1.55 -19.99 -11.94
C VAL A 105 1.81 -18.89 -10.91
N GLU A 106 2.93 -18.18 -11.02
CA GLU A 106 3.27 -17.08 -10.12
C GLU A 106 2.22 -15.96 -10.17
N ALA A 107 1.72 -15.63 -11.36
CA ALA A 107 0.68 -14.64 -11.52
C ALA A 107 -0.67 -15.08 -10.97
N ALA A 108 -1.06 -16.34 -11.17
CA ALA A 108 -2.28 -16.89 -10.61
C ALA A 108 -2.23 -16.83 -9.08
N LYS A 109 -1.09 -17.24 -8.49
CA LYS A 109 -0.85 -17.14 -7.04
C LYS A 109 -0.91 -15.70 -6.56
N SER A 110 -0.19 -14.78 -7.21
CA SER A 110 -0.18 -13.36 -6.81
C SER A 110 -1.57 -12.71 -6.89
N ARG A 111 -2.41 -13.10 -7.87
CA ARG A 111 -3.81 -12.66 -7.96
C ARG A 111 -4.66 -13.21 -6.82
N ALA A 112 -4.48 -14.48 -6.47
CA ALA A 112 -5.16 -15.10 -5.35
C ALA A 112 -4.77 -14.42 -4.02
N ASP A 113 -3.47 -14.22 -3.79
CA ASP A 113 -2.94 -13.52 -2.61
C ASP A 113 -3.51 -12.11 -2.48
N LEU A 114 -3.58 -11.35 -3.59
CA LEU A 114 -4.18 -10.01 -3.60
C LEU A 114 -5.69 -10.04 -3.30
N LYS A 115 -6.42 -11.03 -3.85
CA LYS A 115 -7.85 -11.20 -3.58
C LYS A 115 -8.09 -11.51 -2.10
N ASN A 116 -7.31 -12.44 -1.54
CA ASN A 116 -7.41 -12.82 -0.13
C ASN A 116 -7.04 -11.64 0.78
N SER A 117 -5.96 -10.92 0.47
CA SER A 117 -5.56 -9.73 1.21
C SER A 117 -6.65 -8.64 1.20
N ARG A 118 -7.29 -8.40 0.06
CA ARG A 118 -8.42 -7.46 -0.03
C ARG A 118 -9.61 -7.92 0.80
N ALA A 119 -9.99 -9.19 0.72
CA ALA A 119 -11.08 -9.75 1.52
C ALA A 119 -10.79 -9.63 3.02
N TYR A 120 -9.56 -9.94 3.45
CA TYR A 120 -9.10 -9.76 4.81
C TYR A 120 -9.23 -8.30 5.29
N TYR A 121 -8.68 -7.34 4.55
CA TYR A 121 -8.77 -5.93 4.96
C TYR A 121 -10.19 -5.36 4.92
N GLN A 122 -11.01 -5.80 3.96
CA GLN A 122 -12.41 -5.43 3.87
C GLN A 122 -13.18 -5.95 5.08
N PHE A 123 -12.97 -7.22 5.47
CA PHE A 123 -13.53 -7.81 6.67
C PHE A 123 -13.13 -7.02 7.95
N LEU A 124 -11.85 -6.68 8.11
CA LEU A 124 -11.40 -5.86 9.25
C LEU A 124 -12.07 -4.48 9.29
N LYS A 125 -12.43 -3.92 8.13
CA LYS A 125 -13.13 -2.64 8.04
C LYS A 125 -14.60 -2.80 8.39
N ASP A 126 -15.27 -3.77 7.79
CA ASP A 126 -16.71 -3.98 7.93
C ASP A 126 -17.10 -4.40 9.36
N THR A 127 -16.20 -5.12 10.04
CA THR A 127 -16.39 -5.53 11.45
C THR A 127 -15.87 -4.51 12.46
N ASN A 128 -15.43 -3.32 12.01
CA ASN A 128 -14.82 -2.29 12.87
C ASN A 128 -13.70 -2.84 13.77
N CYS A 129 -12.81 -3.68 13.21
CA CYS A 129 -11.69 -4.23 13.96
C CYS A 129 -10.84 -3.10 14.59
N PRO A 130 -10.58 -3.13 15.91
CA PRO A 130 -9.76 -2.14 16.59
C PRO A 130 -8.42 -1.95 15.90
N THR A 131 -7.96 -0.70 15.82
CA THR A 131 -6.65 -0.40 15.21
C THR A 131 -5.56 -0.55 16.28
N PRO A 132 -4.44 -1.25 15.99
CA PRO A 132 -3.33 -1.37 16.91
C PRO A 132 -2.82 -0.02 17.42
N ALA A 133 -2.37 0.01 18.68
CA ALA A 133 -1.79 1.21 19.28
C ALA A 133 -0.54 1.68 18.52
N LEU A 134 -0.40 3.00 18.40
CA LEU A 134 0.80 3.62 17.82
C LEU A 134 1.95 3.50 18.81
N ASN A 135 3.11 3.02 18.37
CA ASN A 135 4.31 3.08 19.21
C ASN A 135 4.72 4.53 19.51
N ALA A 136 5.56 4.72 20.54
CA ALA A 136 5.97 6.04 21.01
C ALA A 136 6.57 6.92 19.89
N ILE A 137 7.39 6.35 19.00
CA ILE A 137 7.98 7.06 17.86
C ILE A 137 6.88 7.55 16.89
N ALA A 138 5.88 6.72 16.62
CA ALA A 138 4.78 7.06 15.72
C ALA A 138 3.85 8.12 16.33
N ILE A 139 3.62 8.08 17.65
CA ILE A 139 2.90 9.14 18.37
C ILE A 139 3.68 10.46 18.25
N PHE A 140 4.99 10.46 18.55
CA PHE A 140 5.86 11.63 18.38
C PHE A 140 5.81 12.18 16.95
N SER A 141 5.97 11.30 15.96
CA SER A 141 5.95 11.66 14.54
C SER A 141 4.61 12.27 14.14
N GLN A 142 3.49 11.73 14.64
CA GLN A 142 2.15 12.26 14.41
C GLN A 142 1.98 13.66 15.02
N GLU A 143 2.48 13.89 16.23
CA GLU A 143 2.41 15.20 16.89
C GLU A 143 3.26 16.25 16.17
N LYS A 144 4.50 15.90 15.79
CA LYS A 144 5.35 16.75 14.96
C LYS A 144 4.72 17.09 13.61
N TYR A 145 4.10 16.10 12.96
CA TYR A 145 3.38 16.32 11.70
C TYR A 145 2.24 17.34 11.86
N ARG A 146 1.45 17.21 12.93
CA ARG A 146 0.34 18.13 13.23
C ARG A 146 0.86 19.55 13.53
N ALA A 147 1.99 19.68 14.22
CA ALA A 147 2.59 20.96 14.55
C ALA A 147 3.17 21.70 13.31
N ASN A 148 3.84 20.98 12.40
CA ASN A 148 4.68 21.64 11.39
C ASN A 148 4.03 21.95 10.04
N ARG A 149 2.79 21.50 9.75
CA ARG A 149 2.01 21.75 8.50
C ARG A 149 2.70 21.48 7.14
N LEU A 150 4.01 21.23 7.08
CA LEU A 150 4.79 20.94 5.89
C LEU A 150 4.87 19.42 5.70
N ARG A 151 4.08 18.90 4.76
CA ARG A 151 3.66 17.49 4.69
C ARG A 151 4.71 16.49 4.21
N HIS A 152 5.87 16.92 3.72
CA HIS A 152 6.70 16.05 2.86
C HIS A 152 8.10 15.68 3.36
N PHE A 153 8.63 16.25 4.44
CA PHE A 153 10.04 16.05 4.82
C PHE A 153 10.28 15.29 6.15
N PHE A 154 9.25 14.97 6.93
CA PHE A 154 9.45 14.63 8.36
C PHE A 154 9.56 13.14 8.71
N ALA A 155 9.09 12.21 7.88
CA ALA A 155 9.05 10.80 8.29
C ALA A 155 10.44 10.19 8.55
N TYR A 156 11.47 10.65 7.82
CA TYR A 156 12.85 10.19 8.02
C TYR A 156 13.51 10.85 9.24
N ASN A 157 13.27 12.15 9.46
CA ASN A 157 13.91 12.89 10.56
C ASN A 157 13.29 12.60 11.93
N ALA A 158 12.02 12.20 11.98
CA ALA A 158 11.32 11.98 13.25
C ALA A 158 11.91 10.81 14.06
N VAL A 159 12.47 9.79 13.42
CA VAL A 159 13.12 8.68 14.12
C VAL A 159 14.41 9.13 14.80
N GLU A 160 15.25 9.87 14.07
CA GLU A 160 16.51 10.40 14.59
C GLU A 160 16.28 11.45 15.69
N GLU A 161 15.34 12.39 15.47
CA GLU A 161 14.91 13.34 16.49
C GLU A 161 14.44 12.62 17.76
N PHE A 162 13.59 11.59 17.63
CA PHE A 162 13.09 10.84 18.78
C PHE A 162 14.22 10.11 19.52
N GLN A 163 15.20 9.55 18.81
CA GLN A 163 16.34 8.87 19.43
C GLN A 163 17.20 9.83 20.26
N ASN A 164 17.35 11.07 19.79
CA ASN A 164 18.13 12.13 20.43
C ASN A 164 17.40 12.82 21.60
N LEU A 165 16.10 12.57 21.79
CA LEU A 165 15.37 13.05 22.97
C LEU A 165 15.90 12.42 24.27
N SER A 166 15.88 13.19 25.36
CA SER A 166 16.10 12.65 26.70
C SER A 166 14.99 11.66 27.10
N GLU A 167 15.23 10.88 28.15
CA GLU A 167 14.22 9.93 28.64
C GLU A 167 12.98 10.67 29.20
N GLU A 168 13.18 11.83 29.81
CA GLU A 168 12.11 12.72 30.28
C GLU A 168 11.26 13.23 29.11
N GLU A 169 11.90 13.56 27.98
CA GLU A 169 11.21 14.01 26.77
C GLU A 169 10.47 12.86 26.06
N LYS A 170 10.99 11.63 26.14
CA LYS A 170 10.33 10.42 25.59
C LYS A 170 9.15 9.96 26.42
N LYS A 171 9.19 10.17 27.74
CA LYS A 171 8.21 9.71 28.72
C LYS A 171 6.75 9.95 28.31
N PRO A 172 6.29 11.15 27.90
CA PRO A 172 4.89 11.35 27.53
C PRO A 172 4.44 10.50 26.34
N TYR A 173 5.33 10.21 25.39
CA TYR A 173 5.00 9.37 24.23
C TYR A 173 4.92 7.89 24.60
N VAL A 174 5.78 7.44 25.52
CA VAL A 174 5.75 6.08 26.07
C VAL A 174 4.48 5.86 26.90
N GLU A 175 4.12 6.82 27.75
CA GLU A 175 2.89 6.76 28.55
C GLU A 175 1.65 6.72 27.65
N LYS A 176 1.58 7.58 26.62
CA LYS A 176 0.49 7.55 25.63
C LYS A 176 0.42 6.22 24.89
N PHE A 177 1.55 5.64 24.49
CA PHE A 177 1.60 4.31 23.86
C PHE A 177 1.04 3.25 24.80
N ASN A 178 1.47 3.20 26.05
CA ASN A 178 1.00 2.21 27.03
C ASN A 178 -0.51 2.32 27.26
N GLN A 179 -1.05 3.55 27.39
CA GLN A 179 -2.49 3.78 27.51
C GLN A 179 -3.25 3.28 26.28
N GLN A 180 -2.76 3.58 25.06
CA GLN A 180 -3.38 3.10 23.82
C GLN A 180 -3.27 1.58 23.67
N ALA A 181 -2.17 0.97 24.11
CA ALA A 181 -1.92 -0.46 24.02
C ALA A 181 -2.90 -1.26 24.89
N GLU A 182 -3.14 -0.82 26.12
CA GLU A 182 -4.14 -1.42 27.01
C GLU A 182 -5.56 -1.26 26.45
N ALA A 183 -5.92 -0.07 25.98
CA ALA A 183 -7.22 0.16 25.36
C ALA A 183 -7.44 -0.72 24.12
N TYR A 184 -6.41 -0.86 23.27
CA TYR A 184 -6.44 -1.76 22.11
C TYR A 184 -6.61 -3.21 22.53
N LYS A 185 -5.86 -3.68 23.53
CA LYS A 185 -5.94 -5.07 24.01
C LYS A 185 -7.35 -5.45 24.43
N SER A 186 -7.99 -4.64 25.28
CA SER A 186 -9.37 -4.90 25.72
C SER A 186 -10.37 -4.85 24.56
N ALA A 187 -10.24 -3.88 23.66
CA ALA A 187 -11.12 -3.77 22.50
C ALA A 187 -10.95 -4.96 21.53
N TYR A 188 -9.70 -5.37 21.29
CA TYR A 188 -9.37 -6.48 20.39
C TYR A 188 -9.82 -7.82 20.95
N GLU A 189 -9.65 -8.07 22.26
CA GLU A 189 -10.16 -9.27 22.91
C GLU A 189 -11.67 -9.42 22.76
N LYS A 190 -12.42 -8.31 22.91
CA LYS A 190 -13.86 -8.30 22.67
C LYS A 190 -14.19 -8.60 21.20
N TRP A 191 -13.57 -7.89 20.27
CA TRP A 191 -13.78 -8.09 18.84
C TRP A 191 -13.41 -9.53 18.39
N TYR A 192 -12.33 -10.09 18.92
CA TYR A 192 -11.87 -11.44 18.58
C TYR A 192 -12.80 -12.53 19.11
N LYS A 193 -13.50 -12.31 20.23
CA LYS A 193 -14.54 -13.24 20.68
C LYS A 193 -15.71 -13.32 19.68
N ASP A 194 -16.06 -12.20 19.08
CA ASP A 194 -17.20 -12.10 18.15
C ASP A 194 -16.82 -12.55 16.72
N HIS A 195 -15.54 -12.42 16.34
CA HIS A 195 -15.09 -12.54 14.94
C HIS A 195 -13.85 -13.43 14.71
N GLY A 196 -13.31 -14.05 15.76
CA GLY A 196 -12.02 -14.75 15.72
C GLY A 196 -11.97 -15.92 14.76
N GLU A 197 -13.06 -16.69 14.64
CA GLU A 197 -13.10 -17.84 13.72
C GLU A 197 -12.97 -17.40 12.25
N ASP A 198 -13.73 -16.38 11.84
CA ASP A 198 -13.68 -15.85 10.47
C ASP A 198 -12.37 -15.12 10.20
N TYR A 199 -11.82 -14.44 11.20
CA TYR A 199 -10.50 -13.83 11.14
C TYR A 199 -9.41 -14.87 10.82
N GLU A 200 -9.37 -16.01 11.52
CA GLU A 200 -8.36 -17.05 11.28
C GLU A 200 -8.56 -17.78 9.93
N LYS A 201 -9.77 -17.84 9.40
CA LYS A 201 -10.03 -18.35 8.04
C LYS A 201 -9.43 -17.44 6.97
N LEU A 202 -9.54 -16.12 7.13
CA LEU A 202 -9.11 -15.12 6.14
C LEU A 202 -7.61 -14.77 6.21
N LYS A 203 -6.95 -15.08 7.34
CA LYS A 203 -5.53 -14.80 7.55
C LYS A 203 -4.58 -15.75 6.79
N LYS A 204 -5.09 -16.88 6.31
CA LYS A 204 -4.34 -17.91 5.57
C LYS A 204 -4.11 -17.54 4.10
#